data_AF-A0A357MYB3-F1
#
_entry.id   AF-A0A357MYB3-F1
#
_cell.length_a   1.000
_cell.length_b   1.000
_cell.length_c   1.000
_cell.angle_alpha   90.00
_cell.angle_beta   90.00
_cell.angle_gamma   90.00
#
_symmetry.space_group_name_H-M   'P 1'
#
loop_
_entity.id
_entity.type
_entity.pdbx_description
1 polymer ?
#
loop_
_entity_poly.entity_id
_entity_poly.type
_entity_poly.pdbx_seq_one_letter_code
_entity_poly.pdbx_strand_id
1 'polypeptide(L)'
;VGGQLQQRLQQPEDARAQRVLEWMQAQPAASAPAPLVVSVWIAGDGRISKLEFDSLGDAQVDADLRSTLQAAPLTEAPPADMRQPLRLGLALTQ
;
A
#
# COMPACT_ATOMS: atom_id res chain seq x y z
N VAL A 1 -0.70 -11.91 -2.39
CA VAL A 1 0.07 -10.68 -2.04
C VAL A 1 -0.62 -9.37 -2.46
N GLY A 2 -0.71 -9.03 -3.76
CA GLY A 2 -1.26 -7.72 -4.20
C GLY A 2 -2.69 -7.45 -3.72
N GLY A 3 -3.60 -8.41 -3.88
CA GLY A 3 -4.97 -8.30 -3.39
C GLY A 3 -5.09 -8.17 -1.87
N GLN A 4 -4.17 -8.77 -1.10
CA GLN A 4 -4.17 -8.62 0.36
C GLN A 4 -3.76 -7.20 0.79
N LEU A 5 -2.78 -6.59 0.12
CA LEU A 5 -2.37 -5.21 0.39
C LEU A 5 -3.46 -4.22 -0.01
N GLN A 6 -4.14 -4.46 -1.13
CA GLN A 6 -5.29 -3.69 -1.55
C GLN A 6 -6.43 -3.78 -0.52
N GLN A 7 -6.73 -5.00 -0.05
CA GLN A 7 -7.75 -5.23 0.97
C GLN A 7 -7.44 -4.47 2.27
N ARG A 8 -6.17 -4.40 2.70
CA ARG A 8 -5.76 -3.63 3.88
C ARG A 8 -6.06 -2.14 3.75
N LEU A 9 -5.78 -1.55 2.59
CA LEU A 9 -6.08 -0.14 2.33
C LEU A 9 -7.58 0.13 2.29
N GLN A 10 -8.40 -0.88 1.99
CA GLN A 10 -9.85 -0.78 1.95
C GLN A 10 -10.52 -1.10 3.30
N GLN A 11 -9.75 -1.41 4.35
CA GLN A 11 -10.33 -1.72 5.66
C GLN A 11 -10.93 -0.46 6.30
N PRO A 12 -12.24 -0.43 6.58
CA PRO A 12 -12.90 0.74 7.20
C PRO A 12 -12.49 0.94 8.66
N GLU A 13 -12.03 -0.11 9.34
CA GLU A 13 -11.59 -0.09 10.73
C GLU A 13 -10.18 0.51 10.93
N ASP A 14 -9.38 0.64 9.87
CA ASP A 14 -8.07 1.29 9.94
C ASP A 14 -8.20 2.78 9.64
N ALA A 15 -8.16 3.61 10.69
CA ALA A 15 -8.24 5.06 10.57
C ALA A 15 -7.12 5.67 9.71
N ARG A 16 -5.96 5.03 9.60
CA ARG A 16 -4.85 5.48 8.74
C ARG A 16 -5.18 5.18 7.27
N ALA A 17 -5.72 4.00 7.01
CA ALA A 17 -6.20 3.62 5.67
C ALA A 17 -7.29 4.60 5.19
N GLN A 18 -8.24 4.96 6.06
CA GLN A 18 -9.27 5.95 5.76
C GLN A 18 -8.67 7.30 5.36
N ARG A 19 -7.70 7.83 6.12
CA ARG A 19 -7.05 9.11 5.77
C ARG A 19 -6.36 9.09 4.42
N VAL A 20 -5.72 7.97 4.07
CA VAL A 20 -5.08 7.83 2.75
C VAL A 20 -6.14 7.86 1.65
N LEU A 21 -7.24 7.12 1.82
CA LEU A 21 -8.37 7.13 0.88
C LEU A 21 -9.00 8.52 0.74
N GLU A 22 -9.26 9.20 1.86
CA GLU A 22 -9.82 10.56 1.89
C GLU A 22 -8.90 11.56 1.18
N TRP A 23 -7.59 11.51 1.45
CA TRP A 23 -6.62 12.39 0.81
C TRP A 23 -6.61 12.21 -0.71
N MET A 24 -6.69 10.97 -1.20
CA MET A 24 -6.73 10.69 -2.63
C MET A 24 -8.04 11.11 -3.29
N GLN A 25 -9.18 10.95 -2.61
CA GLN A 25 -10.48 11.41 -3.09
C GLN A 25 -10.57 12.93 -3.16
N ALA A 26 -9.84 13.64 -2.29
CA ALA A 26 -9.72 15.08 -2.32
C ALA A 26 -8.81 15.60 -3.45
N GLN A 27 -8.04 14.74 -4.13
CA GLN A 27 -7.19 15.17 -5.25
C GLN A 27 -8.02 15.49 -6.49
N PRO A 28 -7.70 16.58 -7.22
CA PRO A 28 -8.44 16.97 -8.42
C PRO A 28 -8.33 15.90 -9.51
N ALA A 29 -9.43 15.65 -10.23
CA ALA A 29 -9.53 14.62 -11.26
C ALA A 29 -8.57 14.79 -12.47
N ALA A 30 -7.92 15.94 -12.64
CA ALA A 30 -6.82 16.09 -13.59
C ALA A 30 -5.55 15.31 -13.17
N SER A 31 -5.49 14.91 -11.90
CA SER A 31 -4.52 13.98 -11.31
C SER A 31 -5.14 12.59 -11.03
N ALA A 32 -6.28 12.28 -11.70
CA ALA A 32 -7.06 11.04 -11.52
C ALA A 32 -6.20 9.76 -11.63
N PRO A 33 -6.64 8.68 -10.96
CA PRO A 33 -5.75 7.86 -10.17
C PRO A 33 -5.05 6.84 -11.06
N ALA A 34 -3.84 7.18 -11.50
CA ALA A 34 -2.89 6.12 -11.82
C ALA A 34 -2.79 5.23 -10.57
N PRO A 35 -2.81 3.89 -10.71
CA PRO A 35 -2.68 3.01 -9.57
C PRO A 35 -1.41 3.38 -8.83
N LEU A 36 -1.50 3.57 -7.51
CA LEU A 36 -0.35 3.95 -6.71
C LEU A 36 0.68 2.83 -6.80
N VAL A 37 1.80 3.10 -7.46
CA VAL A 37 2.86 2.11 -7.67
C VAL A 37 3.69 2.04 -6.41
N VAL A 38 3.61 0.91 -5.72
CA VAL A 38 4.45 0.60 -4.56
C VAL A 38 5.41 -0.53 -4.89
N SER A 39 6.63 -0.42 -4.37
CA SER A 39 7.64 -1.47 -4.38
C SER A 39 7.73 -2.04 -2.98
N VAL A 40 7.46 -3.34 -2.82
CA VAL A 40 7.49 -4.03 -1.52
C VAL A 40 8.56 -5.11 -1.50
N TRP A 41 9.27 -5.17 -0.38
CA TRP A 41 10.14 -6.27 0.00
C TRP A 41 9.47 -7.05 1.12
N ILE A 42 9.41 -8.36 0.95
CA ILE A 42 8.69 -9.26 1.84
C ILE A 42 9.70 -10.29 2.36
N ALA A 43 9.83 -10.37 3.67
CA ALA A 43 10.65 -11.36 4.36
C ALA A 43 10.00 -12.76 4.25
N GLY A 44 10.79 -13.80 4.53
CA GLY A 44 10.32 -15.19 4.43
C GLY A 44 9.17 -15.55 5.37
N ASP A 45 8.89 -14.72 6.37
CA ASP A 45 7.76 -14.83 7.31
C ASP A 45 6.52 -14.02 6.87
N GLY A 46 6.55 -13.44 5.66
CA GLY A 46 5.46 -12.61 5.13
C GLY A 46 5.47 -11.16 5.62
N ARG A 47 6.38 -10.74 6.51
CA ARG A 47 6.48 -9.34 6.92
C ARG A 47 7.03 -8.47 5.80
N ILE A 48 6.48 -7.27 5.64
CA ILE A 48 7.07 -6.27 4.74
C ILE A 48 8.29 -5.69 5.45
N SER A 49 9.47 -5.92 4.87
CA SER A 49 10.76 -5.43 5.41
C SER A 49 11.12 -4.04 4.88
N LYS A 50 10.64 -3.71 3.68
CA LYS A 50 10.82 -2.39 3.05
C LYS A 50 9.64 -2.07 2.14
N LEU A 51 9.30 -0.80 2.06
CA LEU A 51 8.25 -0.27 1.19
C LEU A 51 8.73 1.06 0.58
N GLU A 52 8.63 1.18 -0.74
CA GLU A 52 8.97 2.40 -1.49
C GLU A 52 7.85 2.78 -2.45
N PHE A 53 7.57 4.07 -2.57
CA PHE A 53 6.57 4.64 -3.49
C PHE A 53 6.88 6.13 -3.69
N ASP A 54 6.37 6.69 -4.78
CA ASP A 54 6.41 8.14 -4.99
C ASP A 54 5.56 8.85 -3.94
N SER A 55 6.15 9.84 -3.27
CA SER A 55 5.47 10.60 -2.22
C SER A 55 4.16 11.17 -2.75
N LEU A 56 3.12 11.08 -1.92
CA LEU A 56 1.82 11.64 -2.20
C LEU A 56 1.85 13.18 -2.06
N GLY A 57 2.92 13.77 -1.54
CA GLY A 57 3.03 15.21 -1.30
C GLY A 57 2.51 15.65 0.06
N ASP A 58 2.02 14.71 0.88
CA ASP A 58 1.71 14.90 2.29
C ASP A 58 2.44 13.85 3.13
N ALA A 59 3.34 14.30 4.01
CA ALA A 59 4.19 13.42 4.81
C ALA A 59 3.41 12.57 5.83
N GLN A 60 2.26 13.06 6.31
CA GLN A 60 1.40 12.29 7.21
C GLN A 60 0.71 11.16 6.44
N VAL A 61 0.20 11.46 5.24
CA VAL A 61 -0.44 10.47 4.38
C VAL A 61 0.56 9.41 3.91
N ASP A 62 1.79 9.82 3.58
CA ASP A 62 2.88 8.89 3.27
C ASP A 62 3.19 7.95 4.45
N ALA A 63 3.24 8.49 5.67
CA ALA A 63 3.49 7.70 6.88
C ALA A 63 2.34 6.75 7.21
N ASP A 64 1.09 7.22 7.06
CA ASP A 64 -0.12 6.44 7.26
C ASP A 64 -0.19 5.27 6.27
N LEU A 65 0.06 5.53 4.98
CA LEU A 65 0.14 4.50 3.95
C LEU A 65 1.20 3.43 4.29
N ARG A 66 2.41 3.87 4.69
CA ARG A 66 3.46 2.95 5.12
C ARG A 66 3.01 2.09 6.29
N SER A 67 2.36 2.70 7.27
CA SER A 67 1.94 2.03 8.49
C SER A 67 0.85 1.00 8.21
N THR A 68 -0.17 1.35 7.42
CA THR A 68 -1.27 0.44 7.05
C THR A 68 -0.76 -0.76 6.25
N LEU A 69 0.11 -0.54 5.26
CA LEU A 69 0.65 -1.66 4.48
C LEU A 69 1.52 -2.59 5.33
N GLN A 70 2.30 -2.04 6.27
CA GLN A 70 3.21 -2.80 7.14
C GLN A 70 2.56 -3.31 8.45
N ALA A 71 1.28 -3.03 8.70
CA ALA A 71 0.62 -3.30 9.99
C ALA A 71 0.66 -4.77 10.43
N ALA A 72 0.63 -5.71 9.49
CA ALA A 72 0.66 -7.14 9.77
C ALA A 72 1.50 -7.92 8.74
N PRO A 73 2.06 -9.09 9.09
CA PRO A 73 2.60 -10.01 8.10
C PRO A 73 1.52 -10.40 7.08
N LEU A 74 1.91 -10.59 5.83
CA LEU A 74 1.05 -11.15 4.80
C LEU A 74 0.67 -12.59 5.19
N THR A 75 -0.55 -13.00 4.84
CA THR A 75 -1.05 -14.35 5.17
C THR A 75 -0.34 -15.40 4.34
N GLU A 76 0.05 -15.04 3.11
CA GLU A 76 0.87 -15.88 2.24
C GLU A 76 2.31 -15.38 2.27
N ALA A 77 3.22 -16.22 2.76
CA ALA A 77 4.65 -15.98 2.62
C ALA A 77 5.02 -15.98 1.13
N PRO A 78 5.94 -15.11 0.70
CA PRO A 78 6.40 -15.10 -0.68
C PRO A 78 7.12 -16.43 -0.99
N PRO A 79 6.95 -17.01 -2.19
CA PRO A 79 7.72 -18.19 -2.58
C PRO A 79 9.22 -17.89 -2.56
N ALA A 80 10.06 -18.88 -2.26
CA ALA A 80 11.50 -18.70 -2.06
C ALA A 80 12.23 -18.12 -3.30
N ASP A 81 11.72 -18.39 -4.50
CA ASP A 81 12.25 -17.89 -5.77
C ASP A 81 11.62 -16.54 -6.20
N MET A 82 10.82 -15.90 -5.34
CA MET A 82 10.13 -14.65 -5.68
C MET A 82 11.15 -13.50 -5.84
N ARG A 83 11.19 -12.91 -7.04
CA ARG A 83 12.02 -11.73 -7.30
C ARG A 83 11.49 -10.49 -6.58
N GLN A 84 12.36 -9.82 -5.83
CA GLN A 84 12.07 -8.60 -5.09
C GLN A 84 12.83 -7.39 -5.68
N PRO A 85 12.28 -6.16 -5.60
CA PRO A 85 10.98 -5.82 -5.04
C PRO A 85 9.79 -6.26 -5.90
N LEU A 86 8.66 -6.51 -5.27
CA LEU A 86 7.39 -6.67 -5.96
C LEU A 86 6.81 -5.28 -6.24
N ARG A 87 6.66 -4.92 -7.52
CA ARG A 87 5.98 -3.67 -7.91
C ARG A 87 4.50 -3.94 -8.08
N LEU A 88 3.69 -3.26 -7.28
CA LEU A 88 2.24 -3.42 -7.23
C LEU A 88 1.59 -2.08 -7.56
N GLY A 89 0.63 -2.10 -8.48
CA GLY A 89 -0.29 -0.98 -8.66
C GLY A 89 -1.47 -1.15 -7.72
N LEU A 90 -1.59 -0.27 -6.71
CA LEU A 90 -2.73 -0.28 -5.81
C LEU A 90 -3.83 0.60 -6.42
N ALA A 91 -4.87 -0.06 -6.93
CA ALA A 91 -6.08 0.62 -7.37
C ALA A 91 -6.92 0.98 -6.13
N LEU A 92 -7.19 2.27 -5.97
CA LEU A 92 -7.85 2.80 -4.77
C LEU A 92 -9.28 3.27 -5.11
N THR A 93 -9.83 2.65 -6.15
CA THR A 93 -11.23 2.75 -6.57
C THR A 93 -12.09 1.91 -5.64
N GLN A 94 -13.17 2.53 -5.13
CA GLN A 94 -14.29 1.82 -4.50
C GLN A 94 -15.00 0.92 -5.52
#